data_AF-A0A269PG82-F1
#
_entry.id   AF-A0A269PG82-F1
#
_cell.length_a   1.000
_cell.length_b   1.000
_cell.length_c   1.000
_cell.angle_alpha   90.00
_cell.angle_beta   90.00
_cell.angle_gamma   90.00
#
_symmetry.space_group_name_H-M   'P 1'
#
loop_
_entity.id
_entity.type
_entity.pdbx_description
1 polymer ?
#
loop_
_entity_poly.entity_id
_entity_poly.type
_entity_poly.pdbx_seq_one_letter_code
_entity_poly.pdbx_strand_id
1 'polypeptide(L)'
;MKSLNLKIPSSTGVELAATMDRPDGPAKAYAIFAHCFAGSRHTPGASRISKRLTEHGIATVRFDFPGLGQSKGEFAETSFNQNVDDIVAVAQWMEENYTAPQLIMGHSLGGAATLKAATRPELKKMLKMVATVGAPFDPAHSVLHYADKIGEADRSGSVHVTLGGRDLVISRHFLEDLAETNPEEYLGKIRKPLLLVHSPIDVTVGIDNAQTIFQLTRYPKSLMALDKADHLLTRQGTAQRAADIIGSWAQQYIVPEFTPEPTGDSTAISYSARGTKYGDVVRTSNREITTDRAKNAGGKGQGVTSTGLFMSALAASCSQAIRSAAKGMKLDDVRVEVTHDVDTTFTRHITLYGDLTDEQVQTLRAAGAASTVDGYIAAGDITTTVDTATVEQRRERDKQR
;
A
#
# COMPACT_ATOMS: atom_id res chain seq x y z
N MET A 1 2.45 10.04 4.82
CA MET A 1 2.84 8.72 5.34
C MET A 1 3.97 8.87 6.34
N LYS A 2 3.95 8.08 7.42
CA LYS A 2 4.99 8.06 8.46
C LYS A 2 5.54 6.64 8.63
N SER A 3 6.86 6.49 8.55
CA SER A 3 7.56 5.25 8.90
C SER A 3 7.97 5.27 10.37
N LEU A 4 7.76 4.16 11.08
CA LEU A 4 8.19 3.95 12.47
C LEU A 4 9.17 2.79 12.54
N ASN A 5 10.31 2.96 13.22
CA ASN A 5 11.19 1.85 13.53
C ASN A 5 10.66 1.11 14.76
N LEU A 6 10.66 -0.21 14.69
CA LEU A 6 10.14 -1.12 15.71
C LEU A 6 11.19 -2.18 16.04
N LYS A 7 11.11 -2.68 17.26
CA LYS A 7 11.85 -3.85 17.74
C LYS A 7 10.80 -4.90 18.11
N ILE A 8 10.86 -6.06 17.46
CA ILE A 8 9.85 -7.10 17.56
C ILE A 8 10.55 -8.40 17.97
N PRO A 9 10.07 -9.15 18.97
CA PRO A 9 10.62 -10.48 19.26
C PRO A 9 10.29 -11.45 18.13
N SER A 10 11.30 -12.21 17.70
CA SER A 10 11.16 -13.41 16.85
C SER A 10 10.50 -14.55 17.64
N SER A 11 10.22 -15.69 17.00
CA SER A 11 9.63 -16.84 17.69
C SER A 11 10.57 -17.46 18.73
N THR A 12 11.88 -17.17 18.66
CA THR A 12 12.90 -17.58 19.63
C THR A 12 13.30 -16.47 20.60
N GLY A 13 12.65 -15.30 20.53
CA GLY A 13 12.93 -14.15 21.39
C GLY A 13 14.11 -13.26 20.95
N VAL A 14 14.80 -13.61 19.85
CA VAL A 14 15.78 -12.73 19.20
C VAL A 14 15.09 -11.44 18.74
N GLU A 15 15.74 -10.30 18.98
CA GLU A 15 15.22 -8.97 18.61
C GLU A 15 15.32 -8.75 17.09
N LEU A 16 14.17 -8.60 16.44
CA LEU A 16 14.03 -8.26 15.03
C LEU A 16 13.96 -6.75 14.84
N ALA A 17 14.72 -6.23 13.87
CA ALA A 17 14.60 -4.86 13.41
C ALA A 17 13.47 -4.75 12.38
N ALA A 18 12.47 -3.91 12.67
CA ALA A 18 11.30 -3.74 11.83
C ALA A 18 11.00 -2.27 11.52
N THR A 19 10.24 -2.05 10.45
CA THR A 19 9.70 -0.74 10.09
C THR A 19 8.22 -0.88 9.75
N MET A 20 7.38 -0.02 10.35
CA MET A 20 5.96 0.11 10.02
C MET A 20 5.74 1.38 9.20
N ASP A 21 5.32 1.21 7.94
CA ASP A 21 4.92 2.30 7.05
C ASP A 21 3.40 2.54 7.23
N ARG A 22 3.00 3.74 7.66
CA ARG A 22 1.59 4.08 7.97
C ARG A 22 0.99 5.10 7.00
N PRO A 23 -0.30 4.95 6.63
CA PRO A 23 -1.03 5.98 5.88
C PRO A 23 -1.08 7.32 6.61
N ASP A 24 -1.39 8.36 5.86
CA ASP A 24 -1.63 9.71 6.38
C ASP A 24 -2.84 9.76 7.31
N GLY A 25 -3.91 9.04 6.96
CA GLY A 25 -5.08 8.83 7.81
C GLY A 25 -4.96 7.61 8.75
N PRO A 26 -6.06 7.26 9.43
CA PRO A 26 -6.21 5.95 10.08
C PRO A 26 -5.97 4.81 9.07
N ALA A 27 -5.34 3.73 9.52
CA ALA A 27 -5.14 2.56 8.68
C ALA A 27 -6.47 1.81 8.53
N LYS A 28 -6.83 1.46 7.29
CA LYS A 28 -7.97 0.59 6.97
C LYS A 28 -7.65 -0.86 7.32
N ALA A 29 -6.41 -1.28 7.11
CA ALA A 29 -5.95 -2.62 7.45
C ALA A 29 -4.46 -2.61 7.76
N TYR A 30 -3.98 -3.70 8.36
CA TYR A 30 -2.58 -3.94 8.65
C TYR A 30 -2.05 -5.14 7.86
N ALA A 31 -0.79 -5.06 7.45
CA ALA A 31 -0.11 -6.08 6.69
C ALA A 31 1.30 -6.38 7.21
N ILE A 32 1.80 -7.58 6.92
CA ILE A 32 3.21 -7.95 7.08
C ILE A 32 3.83 -8.19 5.72
N PHE A 33 5.04 -7.68 5.50
CA PHE A 33 5.88 -7.97 4.34
C PHE A 33 7.13 -8.75 4.76
N ALA A 34 7.20 -10.03 4.41
CA ALA A 34 8.37 -10.88 4.53
C ALA A 34 9.27 -10.73 3.27
N HIS A 35 10.43 -10.11 3.42
CA HIS A 35 11.33 -9.87 2.28
C HIS A 35 12.19 -11.10 1.92
N CYS A 36 12.94 -11.03 0.81
CA CYS A 36 13.88 -12.07 0.40
C CYS A 36 15.08 -12.20 1.36
N PHE A 37 15.57 -13.41 1.65
CA PHE A 37 16.67 -13.61 2.63
C PHE A 37 18.03 -13.03 2.20
N ALA A 38 18.17 -12.70 0.92
CA ALA A 38 19.27 -11.95 0.34
C ALA A 38 19.21 -10.43 0.59
N GLY A 39 18.09 -9.98 1.15
CA GLY A 39 17.75 -8.58 1.26
C GLY A 39 17.85 -8.05 2.68
N SER A 40 17.23 -6.90 2.85
CA SER A 40 16.75 -6.43 4.13
C SER A 40 15.36 -5.84 3.88
N ARG A 41 14.69 -5.44 4.95
CA ARG A 41 13.46 -4.67 4.92
C ARG A 41 13.61 -3.45 4.01
N HIS A 42 14.81 -2.89 3.82
CA HIS A 42 15.07 -1.72 2.99
C HIS A 42 15.21 -1.98 1.48
N THR A 43 15.13 -3.23 1.03
CA THR A 43 15.17 -3.55 -0.40
C THR A 43 14.10 -2.79 -1.19
N PRO A 44 14.35 -2.46 -2.48
CA PRO A 44 13.39 -1.74 -3.31
C PRO A 44 12.00 -2.38 -3.32
N GLY A 45 11.92 -3.71 -3.51
CA GLY A 45 10.67 -4.46 -3.44
C GLY A 45 9.93 -4.24 -2.13
N ALA A 46 10.55 -4.59 -1.00
CA ALA A 46 9.92 -4.46 0.32
C ALA A 46 9.55 -3.00 0.66
N SER A 47 10.52 -2.07 0.61
CA SER A 47 10.26 -0.70 1.04
C SER A 47 9.32 0.05 0.11
N ARG A 48 9.42 -0.10 -1.21
CA ARG A 48 8.55 0.67 -2.13
C ARG A 48 7.14 0.10 -2.16
N ILE A 49 6.98 -1.23 -2.06
CA ILE A 49 5.65 -1.82 -1.95
C ILE A 49 4.96 -1.38 -0.66
N SER A 50 5.61 -1.56 0.51
CA SER A 50 5.02 -1.18 1.80
C SER A 50 4.62 0.29 1.84
N LYS A 51 5.45 1.19 1.30
CA LYS A 51 5.14 2.62 1.22
C LYS A 51 3.96 2.91 0.28
N ARG A 52 3.89 2.26 -0.88
CA ARG A 52 2.80 2.47 -1.84
C ARG A 52 1.47 1.91 -1.33
N LEU A 53 1.48 0.80 -0.59
CA LEU A 53 0.29 0.26 0.08
C LEU A 53 -0.36 1.25 1.07
N THR A 54 0.40 2.22 1.59
CA THR A 54 -0.18 3.27 2.44
C THR A 54 -1.17 4.16 1.69
N GLU A 55 -1.08 4.28 0.36
CA GLU A 55 -2.07 4.99 -0.45
C GLU A 55 -3.38 4.21 -0.59
N HIS A 56 -3.34 2.89 -0.38
CA HIS A 56 -4.53 2.02 -0.28
C HIS A 56 -5.07 1.95 1.16
N GLY A 57 -4.51 2.75 2.08
CA GLY A 57 -4.88 2.75 3.50
C GLY A 57 -4.34 1.57 4.29
N ILE A 58 -3.40 0.80 3.74
CA ILE A 58 -2.85 -0.40 4.39
C ILE A 58 -1.53 -0.04 5.09
N ALA A 59 -1.50 -0.15 6.41
CA ALA A 59 -0.27 0.00 7.19
C ALA A 59 0.54 -1.31 7.11
N THR A 60 1.82 -1.23 6.75
CA THR A 60 2.61 -2.44 6.49
C THR A 60 3.84 -2.50 7.40
N VAL A 61 4.00 -3.61 8.11
CA VAL A 61 5.21 -3.96 8.88
C VAL A 61 6.12 -4.80 7.99
N ARG A 62 7.37 -4.36 7.86
CA ARG A 62 8.45 -5.11 7.22
C ARG A 62 9.58 -5.29 8.22
N PHE A 63 10.16 -6.47 8.30
CA PHE A 63 11.16 -6.83 9.31
C PHE A 63 12.32 -7.57 8.68
N ASP A 64 13.51 -7.47 9.27
CA ASP A 64 14.63 -8.33 8.90
C ASP A 64 14.52 -9.66 9.67
N PHE A 65 14.66 -10.82 9.00
CA PHE A 65 14.75 -12.12 9.69
C PHE A 65 15.99 -12.20 10.59
N PRO A 66 16.06 -13.13 11.56
CA PRO A 66 17.23 -13.26 12.43
C PRO A 66 18.54 -13.36 11.64
N GLY A 67 19.55 -12.62 12.10
CA GLY A 67 20.87 -12.53 11.45
C GLY A 67 20.90 -11.82 10.09
N LEU A 68 19.79 -11.22 9.64
CA LEU A 68 19.76 -10.37 8.44
C LEU A 68 19.64 -8.89 8.81
N GLY A 69 20.19 -8.04 7.94
CA GLY A 69 20.01 -6.60 8.01
C GLY A 69 20.46 -6.02 9.36
N GLN A 70 19.50 -5.56 10.17
CA GLN A 70 19.76 -5.02 11.51
C GLN A 70 19.14 -5.86 12.62
N SER A 71 18.56 -7.02 12.31
CA SER A 71 18.10 -7.97 13.32
C SER A 71 19.29 -8.65 14.00
N LYS A 72 19.12 -8.99 15.28
CA LYS A 72 20.12 -9.76 16.04
C LYS A 72 20.14 -11.23 15.58
N GLY A 73 21.08 -11.98 16.13
CA GLY A 73 21.28 -13.41 15.85
C GLY A 73 22.19 -13.64 14.64
N GLU A 74 22.35 -14.90 14.27
CA GLU A 74 23.17 -15.34 13.14
C GLU A 74 22.31 -16.13 12.15
N PHE A 75 22.29 -15.74 10.87
CA PHE A 75 21.41 -16.39 9.89
C PHE A 75 21.76 -17.87 9.71
N ALA A 76 23.04 -18.22 9.85
CA ALA A 76 23.51 -19.60 9.80
C ALA A 76 22.92 -20.49 10.91
N GLU A 77 22.42 -19.91 12.01
CA GLU A 77 21.77 -20.65 13.11
C GLU A 77 20.25 -20.77 12.93
N THR A 78 19.70 -20.28 11.81
CA THR A 78 18.26 -20.32 11.53
C THR A 78 17.88 -21.52 10.65
N SER A 79 16.57 -21.76 10.52
CA SER A 79 15.96 -22.70 9.59
C SER A 79 14.84 -22.05 8.79
N PHE A 80 14.35 -22.70 7.74
CA PHE A 80 13.22 -22.19 6.97
C PHE A 80 11.93 -22.22 7.80
N ASN A 81 11.70 -23.28 8.58
CA ASN A 81 10.58 -23.36 9.51
C ASN A 81 10.64 -22.30 10.61
N GLN A 82 11.84 -21.98 11.12
CA GLN A 82 12.02 -20.87 12.05
C GLN A 82 11.59 -19.54 11.42
N ASN A 83 11.96 -19.28 10.16
CA ASN A 83 11.51 -18.06 9.46
C ASN A 83 9.98 -18.03 9.27
N VAL A 84 9.34 -19.19 9.09
CA VAL A 84 7.87 -19.29 9.07
C VAL A 84 7.27 -18.93 10.43
N ASP A 85 7.86 -19.44 11.51
CA ASP A 85 7.45 -19.12 12.89
C ASP A 85 7.68 -17.64 13.21
N ASP A 86 8.71 -17.01 12.67
CA ASP A 86 8.99 -15.58 12.85
C ASP A 86 7.92 -14.70 12.22
N ILE A 87 7.37 -15.09 11.06
CA ILE A 87 6.21 -14.39 10.46
C ILE A 87 5.00 -14.47 11.41
N VAL A 88 4.79 -15.63 12.05
CA VAL A 88 3.70 -15.81 13.02
C VAL A 88 3.94 -14.96 14.28
N ALA A 89 5.16 -14.94 14.81
CA ALA A 89 5.53 -14.14 15.98
C ALA A 89 5.33 -12.64 15.72
N VAL A 90 5.70 -12.14 14.53
CA VAL A 90 5.45 -10.74 14.15
C VAL A 90 3.95 -10.44 14.11
N ALA A 91 3.13 -11.36 13.60
CA ALA A 91 1.67 -11.19 13.55
C ALA A 91 1.03 -11.14 14.95
N GLN A 92 1.46 -12.02 15.85
CA GLN A 92 1.00 -12.03 17.25
C GLN A 92 1.42 -10.76 17.97
N TRP A 93 2.68 -10.34 17.83
CA TRP A 93 3.15 -9.09 18.40
C TRP A 93 2.35 -7.88 17.89
N MET A 94 2.00 -7.87 16.59
CA MET A 94 1.13 -6.84 16.02
C MET A 94 -0.28 -6.86 16.61
N GLU A 95 -0.88 -8.04 16.83
CA GLU A 95 -2.18 -8.17 17.49
C GLU A 95 -2.16 -7.59 18.91
N GLU A 96 -1.11 -7.86 19.68
CA GLU A 96 -0.96 -7.40 21.06
C GLU A 96 -0.68 -5.90 21.19
N ASN A 97 0.13 -5.34 20.28
CA ASN A 97 0.67 -3.98 20.43
C ASN A 97 0.00 -2.95 19.50
N TYR A 98 -0.69 -3.42 18.46
CA TYR A 98 -1.32 -2.60 17.43
C TYR A 98 -2.68 -3.18 17.01
N THR A 99 -2.69 -3.89 15.88
CA THR A 99 -3.85 -4.48 15.25
C THR A 99 -3.35 -5.68 14.47
N ALA A 100 -4.09 -6.79 14.57
CA ALA A 100 -3.73 -8.02 13.88
C ALA A 100 -3.63 -7.79 12.35
N PRO A 101 -2.63 -8.37 11.67
CA PRO A 101 -2.51 -8.22 10.23
C PRO A 101 -3.64 -8.98 9.52
N GLN A 102 -4.31 -8.29 8.60
CA GLN A 102 -5.30 -8.91 7.70
C GLN A 102 -4.66 -9.42 6.40
N LEU A 103 -3.45 -8.97 6.09
CA LEU A 103 -2.67 -9.38 4.92
C LEU A 103 -1.26 -9.81 5.36
N ILE A 104 -0.84 -11.00 4.95
CA ILE A 104 0.58 -11.36 4.93
C ILE A 104 1.04 -11.49 3.49
N MET A 105 2.19 -10.92 3.20
CA MET A 105 2.78 -10.96 1.88
C MET A 105 4.27 -11.19 1.96
N GLY A 106 4.81 -11.85 0.93
CA GLY A 106 6.23 -12.11 0.87
C GLY A 106 6.80 -12.07 -0.53
N HIS A 107 8.09 -11.75 -0.60
CA HIS A 107 8.84 -11.69 -1.85
C HIS A 107 9.88 -12.81 -1.92
N SER A 108 10.01 -13.45 -3.08
CA SER A 108 10.96 -14.54 -3.31
C SER A 108 10.80 -15.63 -2.24
N LEU A 109 11.89 -16.08 -1.61
CA LEU A 109 11.87 -17.07 -0.53
C LEU A 109 11.02 -16.64 0.68
N GLY A 110 10.92 -15.34 0.97
CA GLY A 110 9.98 -14.81 1.97
C GLY A 110 8.52 -15.01 1.57
N GLY A 111 8.23 -15.09 0.26
CA GLY A 111 6.94 -15.49 -0.29
C GLY A 111 6.61 -16.96 -0.03
N ALA A 112 7.58 -17.87 -0.21
CA ALA A 112 7.41 -19.28 0.13
C ALA A 112 7.14 -19.46 1.64
N ALA A 113 7.92 -18.77 2.49
CA ALA A 113 7.69 -18.76 3.94
C ALA A 113 6.29 -18.20 4.30
N THR A 114 5.85 -17.13 3.62
CA THR A 114 4.51 -16.56 3.78
C THR A 114 3.40 -17.56 3.42
N LEU A 115 3.56 -18.32 2.33
CA LEU A 115 2.60 -19.34 1.93
C LEU A 115 2.48 -20.45 2.99
N LYS A 116 3.61 -20.89 3.57
CA LYS A 116 3.60 -21.88 4.66
C LYS A 116 3.00 -21.28 5.93
N ALA A 117 3.38 -20.06 6.31
CA ALA A 117 2.83 -19.32 7.46
C ALA A 117 1.32 -19.15 7.36
N ALA A 118 0.76 -18.94 6.17
CA ALA A 118 -0.68 -18.82 5.95
C ALA A 118 -1.49 -20.07 6.35
N THR A 119 -0.84 -21.22 6.51
CA THR A 119 -1.48 -22.48 6.95
C THR A 119 -1.52 -22.62 8.47
N ARG A 120 -0.83 -21.76 9.20
CA ARG A 120 -0.70 -21.80 10.66
C ARG A 120 -2.02 -21.46 11.35
N PRO A 121 -2.51 -22.31 12.28
CA PRO A 121 -3.76 -22.06 13.02
C PRO A 121 -3.83 -20.68 13.68
N GLU A 122 -2.70 -20.20 14.18
CA GLU A 122 -2.50 -18.92 14.85
C GLU A 122 -2.95 -17.75 13.95
N LEU A 123 -2.67 -17.83 12.65
CA LEU A 123 -3.01 -16.77 11.69
C LEU A 123 -4.42 -16.89 11.11
N LYS A 124 -5.11 -18.02 11.34
CA LYS A 124 -6.39 -18.32 10.69
C LYS A 124 -7.47 -17.28 10.97
N LYS A 125 -7.49 -16.70 12.18
CA LYS A 125 -8.48 -15.68 12.56
C LYS A 125 -8.11 -14.27 12.09
N MET A 126 -6.81 -13.96 12.08
CA MET A 126 -6.27 -12.65 11.71
C MET A 126 -6.39 -12.39 10.21
N LEU A 127 -5.93 -13.33 9.39
CA LEU A 127 -5.77 -13.10 7.96
C LEU A 127 -7.10 -13.06 7.21
N LYS A 128 -7.21 -12.12 6.29
CA LYS A 128 -8.24 -12.06 5.25
C LYS A 128 -7.70 -12.42 3.88
N MET A 129 -6.40 -12.28 3.65
CA MET A 129 -5.76 -12.65 2.37
C MET A 129 -4.25 -12.86 2.50
N VAL A 130 -3.67 -13.46 1.47
CA VAL A 130 -2.25 -13.71 1.30
C VAL A 130 -1.83 -13.20 -0.07
N ALA A 131 -0.65 -12.58 -0.17
CA ALA A 131 -0.08 -12.24 -1.47
C ALA A 131 1.38 -12.69 -1.57
N THR A 132 1.86 -12.99 -2.77
CA THR A 132 3.28 -13.21 -3.01
C THR A 132 3.77 -12.43 -4.22
N VAL A 133 5.06 -12.11 -4.21
CA VAL A 133 5.75 -11.49 -5.33
C VAL A 133 6.96 -12.33 -5.69
N GLY A 134 7.00 -12.92 -6.88
CA GLY A 134 8.19 -13.67 -7.32
C GLY A 134 8.50 -14.92 -6.49
N ALA A 135 7.49 -15.57 -5.88
CA ALA A 135 7.72 -16.69 -4.96
C ALA A 135 8.09 -17.98 -5.70
N PRO A 136 9.12 -18.73 -5.25
CA PRO A 136 9.40 -20.05 -5.79
C PRO A 136 8.36 -21.06 -5.30
N PHE A 137 8.02 -22.01 -6.17
CA PHE A 137 7.21 -23.17 -5.80
C PHE A 137 8.04 -24.09 -4.93
N ASP A 138 9.22 -24.50 -5.42
CA ASP A 138 10.19 -25.31 -4.70
C ASP A 138 11.34 -24.43 -4.20
N PRO A 139 11.30 -24.01 -2.91
CA PRO A 139 12.32 -23.15 -2.36
C PRO A 139 13.65 -23.88 -2.18
N ALA A 140 13.66 -25.20 -1.98
CA ALA A 140 14.88 -26.00 -1.88
C ALA A 140 15.62 -25.98 -3.21
N HIS A 141 14.96 -26.36 -4.29
CA HIS A 141 15.56 -26.34 -5.62
C HIS A 141 16.02 -24.93 -6.04
N SER A 142 15.26 -23.90 -5.65
CA SER A 142 15.62 -22.50 -5.93
C SER A 142 16.89 -22.03 -5.22
N VAL A 143 17.15 -22.49 -4.00
CA VAL A 143 18.39 -22.20 -3.27
C VAL A 143 19.53 -23.09 -3.77
N LEU A 144 19.24 -24.35 -4.10
CA LEU A 144 20.22 -25.33 -4.56
C LEU A 144 20.78 -25.04 -5.95
N HIS A 145 20.05 -24.33 -6.81
CA HIS A 145 20.59 -23.79 -8.07
C HIS A 145 21.79 -22.85 -7.87
N TYR A 146 21.94 -22.25 -6.69
CA TYR A 146 23.11 -21.44 -6.33
C TYR A 146 24.14 -22.24 -5.52
N ALA A 147 23.82 -23.50 -5.22
CA ALA A 147 24.61 -24.41 -4.44
C ALA A 147 25.11 -25.59 -5.28
N ASP A 148 25.85 -25.33 -6.37
CA ASP A 148 26.84 -26.27 -6.97
C ASP A 148 27.92 -26.77 -5.96
N LYS A 149 27.67 -26.54 -4.67
CA LYS A 149 28.49 -26.60 -3.48
C LYS A 149 27.79 -27.38 -2.36
N ILE A 150 26.74 -28.17 -2.60
CA ILE A 150 26.17 -29.08 -1.57
C ILE A 150 27.28 -29.95 -0.96
N GLY A 151 28.21 -30.44 -1.80
CA GLY A 151 29.38 -31.17 -1.32
C GLY A 151 30.35 -30.34 -0.45
N GLU A 152 30.31 -29.00 -0.51
CA GLU A 152 30.97 -28.14 0.48
C GLU A 152 30.19 -28.09 1.78
N ALA A 153 28.86 -27.87 1.76
CA ALA A 153 28.03 -27.88 2.97
C ALA A 153 28.13 -29.20 3.75
N ASP A 154 28.24 -30.34 3.05
CA ASP A 154 28.45 -31.65 3.67
C ASP A 154 29.80 -31.75 4.41
N ARG A 155 30.83 -31.02 3.96
CA ARG A 155 32.18 -31.05 4.55
C ARG A 155 32.39 -29.96 5.61
N SER A 156 31.85 -28.76 5.42
CA SER A 156 32.06 -27.59 6.28
C SER A 156 30.86 -27.21 7.15
N GLY A 157 29.73 -27.91 7.03
CA GLY A 157 28.49 -27.62 7.77
C GLY A 157 27.73 -26.38 7.28
N SER A 158 28.26 -25.65 6.30
CA SER A 158 27.64 -24.46 5.70
C SER A 158 28.18 -24.17 4.30
N VAL A 159 27.44 -23.38 3.52
CA VAL A 159 27.81 -22.93 2.18
C VAL A 159 27.67 -21.42 2.05
N HIS A 160 28.63 -20.78 1.37
CA HIS A 160 28.54 -19.38 0.97
C HIS A 160 27.76 -19.27 -0.33
N VAL A 161 26.68 -18.49 -0.32
CA VAL A 161 25.81 -18.27 -1.47
C VAL A 161 25.68 -16.78 -1.71
N THR A 162 25.91 -16.35 -2.96
CA THR A 162 25.63 -14.97 -3.37
C THR A 162 24.21 -14.89 -3.93
N LEU A 163 23.27 -14.33 -3.17
CA LEU A 163 21.91 -14.09 -3.62
C LEU A 163 21.69 -12.59 -3.80
N GLY A 164 21.16 -12.17 -4.94
CA GLY A 164 20.84 -10.75 -5.20
C GLY A 164 22.02 -9.78 -5.01
N GLY A 165 23.25 -10.26 -5.21
CA GLY A 165 24.49 -9.50 -5.02
C GLY A 165 25.01 -9.40 -3.59
N ARG A 166 24.49 -10.21 -2.65
CA ARG A 166 25.00 -10.32 -1.27
C ARG A 166 25.42 -11.73 -0.92
N ASP A 167 26.54 -11.84 -0.23
CA ASP A 167 27.03 -13.10 0.30
C ASP A 167 26.31 -13.46 1.59
N LEU A 168 25.79 -14.67 1.64
CA LEU A 168 25.08 -15.25 2.78
C LEU A 168 25.71 -16.60 3.12
N VAL A 169 25.82 -16.90 4.41
CA VAL A 169 26.20 -18.23 4.88
C VAL A 169 24.93 -19.00 5.19
N ILE A 170 24.68 -20.06 4.42
CA ILE A 170 23.53 -20.95 4.64
C ILE A 170 24.05 -22.21 5.31
N SER A 171 23.53 -22.55 6.48
CA SER A 171 23.93 -23.78 7.17
C SER A 171 23.36 -25.02 6.48
N ARG A 172 24.03 -26.14 6.70
CA ARG A 172 23.52 -27.46 6.30
C ARG A 172 22.14 -27.72 6.89
N HIS A 173 21.95 -27.38 8.17
CA HIS A 173 20.65 -27.51 8.85
C HIS A 173 19.54 -26.76 8.12
N PHE A 174 19.80 -25.52 7.67
CA PHE A 174 18.83 -24.75 6.89
C PHE A 174 18.49 -25.44 5.57
N LEU A 175 19.47 -25.98 4.85
CA LEU A 175 19.26 -26.69 3.59
C LEU A 175 18.46 -27.98 3.78
N GLU A 176 18.75 -28.75 4.83
CA GLU A 176 18.02 -29.97 5.20
C GLU A 176 16.56 -29.64 5.55
N ASP A 177 16.33 -28.65 6.43
CA ASP A 177 14.98 -28.19 6.80
C ASP A 177 14.17 -27.67 5.59
N LEU A 178 14.85 -27.04 4.64
CA LEU A 178 14.26 -26.57 3.39
C LEU A 178 13.90 -27.73 2.47
N ALA A 179 14.78 -28.72 2.32
CA ALA A 179 14.56 -29.92 1.51
C ALA A 179 13.43 -30.81 2.07
N GLU A 180 13.27 -30.85 3.40
CA GLU A 180 12.16 -31.55 4.06
C GLU A 180 10.83 -30.80 3.93
N THR A 181 10.85 -29.53 3.54
CA THR A 181 9.63 -28.73 3.37
C THR A 181 9.00 -28.96 1.99
N ASN A 182 8.00 -29.84 1.92
CA ASN A 182 7.25 -30.10 0.69
C ASN A 182 6.08 -29.11 0.48
N PRO A 183 6.10 -28.26 -0.57
CA PRO A 183 5.01 -27.34 -0.90
C PRO A 183 3.65 -28.00 -1.14
N GLU A 184 3.63 -29.19 -1.76
CA GLU A 184 2.39 -29.89 -2.07
C GLU A 184 1.57 -30.25 -0.82
N GLU A 185 2.25 -30.45 0.31
CA GLU A 185 1.61 -30.80 1.58
C GLU A 185 0.85 -29.64 2.22
N TYR A 186 1.22 -28.39 1.94
CA TYR A 186 0.65 -27.22 2.62
C TYR A 186 -0.10 -26.26 1.70
N LEU A 187 0.23 -26.16 0.41
CA LEU A 187 -0.43 -25.21 -0.50
C LEU A 187 -1.93 -25.45 -0.61
N GLY A 188 -2.36 -26.71 -0.68
CA GLY A 188 -3.79 -27.07 -0.70
C GLY A 188 -4.54 -26.80 0.61
N LYS A 189 -3.81 -26.50 1.70
CA LYS A 189 -4.36 -26.17 3.03
C LYS A 189 -4.56 -24.66 3.22
N ILE A 190 -4.06 -23.81 2.33
CA ILE A 190 -4.31 -22.35 2.38
C ILE A 190 -5.80 -22.10 2.14
N ARG A 191 -6.49 -21.56 3.16
CA ARG A 191 -7.94 -21.26 3.12
C ARG A 191 -8.25 -19.77 3.02
N LYS A 192 -7.27 -18.96 2.63
CA LYS A 192 -7.40 -17.51 2.46
C LYS A 192 -7.31 -17.16 0.98
N PRO A 193 -8.01 -16.12 0.52
CA PRO A 193 -7.75 -15.51 -0.78
C PRO A 193 -6.26 -15.35 -1.04
N LEU A 194 -5.79 -15.85 -2.19
CA LEU A 194 -4.38 -15.81 -2.58
C LEU A 194 -4.17 -15.00 -3.86
N LEU A 195 -3.30 -14.01 -3.81
CA LEU A 195 -2.81 -13.28 -4.97
C LEU A 195 -1.34 -13.62 -5.24
N LEU A 196 -1.05 -14.11 -6.44
CA LEU A 196 0.30 -14.34 -6.93
C LEU A 196 0.64 -13.23 -7.92
N VAL A 197 1.69 -12.47 -7.65
CA VAL A 197 2.22 -11.45 -8.56
C VAL A 197 3.58 -11.90 -9.05
N HIS A 198 3.76 -12.08 -10.35
CA HIS A 198 5.00 -12.65 -10.86
C HIS A 198 5.39 -12.06 -12.22
N SER A 199 6.67 -11.79 -12.43
CA SER A 199 7.13 -11.30 -13.73
C SER A 199 7.27 -12.45 -14.72
N PRO A 200 6.75 -12.33 -15.95
CA PRO A 200 6.91 -13.35 -16.99
C PRO A 200 8.35 -13.46 -17.50
N ILE A 201 9.20 -12.47 -17.21
CA ILE A 201 10.62 -12.44 -17.60
C ILE A 201 11.55 -12.56 -16.39
N ASP A 202 11.05 -13.08 -15.27
CA ASP A 202 11.86 -13.36 -14.10
C ASP A 202 12.83 -14.51 -14.41
N VAL A 203 14.12 -14.20 -14.46
CA VAL A 203 15.19 -15.17 -14.75
C VAL A 203 15.75 -15.85 -13.49
N THR A 204 15.33 -15.41 -12.30
CA THR A 204 15.77 -15.96 -11.02
C THR A 204 14.78 -16.99 -10.50
N VAL A 205 13.49 -16.67 -10.55
CA VAL A 205 12.39 -17.59 -10.25
C VAL A 205 11.41 -17.49 -11.40
N GLY A 206 11.41 -18.46 -12.31
CA GLY A 206 10.55 -18.45 -13.48
C GLY A 206 9.06 -18.39 -13.13
N ILE A 207 8.24 -17.83 -14.04
CA ILE A 207 6.79 -17.66 -13.84
C ILE A 207 6.04 -18.99 -13.70
N ASP A 208 6.61 -20.08 -14.20
CA ASP A 208 6.15 -21.45 -14.01
C ASP A 208 5.96 -21.80 -12.52
N ASN A 209 6.81 -21.27 -11.63
CA ASN A 209 6.65 -21.42 -10.18
C ASN A 209 5.30 -20.86 -9.70
N ALA A 210 4.95 -19.65 -10.12
CA ALA A 210 3.67 -19.04 -9.78
C ALA A 210 2.49 -19.80 -10.39
N GLN A 211 2.65 -20.34 -11.61
CA GLN A 211 1.63 -21.16 -12.26
C GLN A 211 1.40 -22.47 -11.48
N THR A 212 2.45 -23.13 -11.02
CA THR A 212 2.37 -24.35 -10.20
C THR A 212 1.70 -24.06 -8.85
N ILE A 213 2.13 -23.00 -8.14
CA ILE A 213 1.46 -22.57 -6.89
C ILE A 213 -0.02 -22.27 -7.17
N PHE A 214 -0.32 -21.57 -8.28
CA PHE A 214 -1.70 -21.29 -8.67
C PHE A 214 -2.49 -22.57 -8.88
N GLN A 215 -1.95 -23.59 -9.54
CA GLN A 215 -2.64 -24.86 -9.80
C GLN A 215 -2.95 -25.62 -8.51
N LEU A 216 -2.01 -25.69 -7.57
CA LEU A 216 -2.11 -26.49 -6.34
C LEU A 216 -2.93 -25.83 -5.21
N THR A 217 -3.13 -24.52 -5.25
CA THR A 217 -3.90 -23.78 -4.23
C THR A 217 -5.40 -23.77 -4.53
N ARG A 218 -6.24 -23.36 -3.56
CA ARG A 218 -7.70 -23.33 -3.71
C ARG A 218 -8.22 -21.93 -4.02
N TYR A 219 -9.39 -21.85 -4.66
CA TYR A 219 -10.10 -20.57 -4.82
C TYR A 219 -10.62 -20.02 -3.47
N PRO A 220 -10.74 -18.69 -3.31
CA PRO A 220 -10.42 -17.66 -4.31
C PRO A 220 -8.91 -17.43 -4.47
N LYS A 221 -8.44 -17.39 -5.73
CA LYS A 221 -7.03 -17.18 -6.07
C LYS A 221 -6.90 -16.38 -7.36
N SER A 222 -5.83 -15.62 -7.52
CA SER A 222 -5.52 -14.85 -8.72
C SER A 222 -4.02 -14.91 -9.01
N LEU A 223 -3.67 -14.95 -10.30
CA LEU A 223 -2.29 -14.82 -10.78
C LEU A 223 -2.23 -13.59 -11.69
N MET A 224 -1.38 -12.62 -11.35
CA MET A 224 -1.19 -11.40 -12.13
C MET A 224 0.24 -11.28 -12.60
N ALA A 225 0.42 -11.13 -13.91
CA ALA A 225 1.71 -10.92 -14.52
C ALA A 225 2.20 -9.49 -14.26
N LEU A 226 3.45 -9.35 -13.79
CA LEU A 226 4.11 -8.06 -13.58
C LEU A 226 5.14 -7.82 -14.69
N ASP A 227 4.65 -7.36 -15.84
CA ASP A 227 5.48 -7.17 -17.03
C ASP A 227 6.67 -6.20 -16.79
N LYS A 228 7.78 -6.51 -17.46
CA LYS A 228 9.06 -5.78 -17.44
C LYS A 228 9.66 -5.60 -16.05
N ALA A 229 9.29 -6.40 -15.06
CA ALA A 229 9.93 -6.40 -13.76
C ALA A 229 11.06 -7.42 -13.69
N ASP A 230 12.18 -7.01 -13.11
CA ASP A 230 13.23 -7.91 -12.65
C ASP A 230 12.83 -8.54 -11.30
N HIS A 231 13.47 -9.66 -10.93
CA HIS A 231 13.15 -10.40 -9.70
C HIS A 231 13.13 -9.52 -8.45
N LEU A 232 14.10 -8.60 -8.31
CA LEU A 232 14.29 -7.76 -7.13
C LEU A 232 13.49 -6.44 -7.19
N LEU A 233 12.70 -6.22 -8.24
CA LEU A 233 11.90 -5.00 -8.45
C LEU A 233 12.74 -3.70 -8.36
N THR A 234 13.96 -3.73 -8.90
CA THR A 234 14.88 -2.59 -8.85
C THR A 234 14.47 -1.49 -9.82
N ARG A 235 13.89 -1.88 -10.96
CA ARG A 235 13.40 -0.99 -12.01
C ARG A 235 12.38 0.02 -11.46
N GLN A 236 12.43 1.25 -11.95
CA GLN A 236 11.56 2.30 -11.48
C GLN A 236 10.08 1.96 -11.73
N GLY A 237 9.25 2.10 -10.71
CA GLY A 237 7.80 1.90 -10.80
C GLY A 237 7.32 0.45 -10.71
N THR A 238 8.18 -0.57 -10.87
CA THR A 238 7.73 -1.98 -10.85
C THR A 238 7.20 -2.40 -9.48
N ALA A 239 7.91 -2.01 -8.41
CA ALA A 239 7.45 -2.22 -7.04
C ALA A 239 6.14 -1.48 -6.73
N GLN A 240 5.97 -0.25 -7.22
CA GLN A 240 4.72 0.49 -7.08
C GLN A 240 3.57 -0.18 -7.82
N ARG A 241 3.79 -0.67 -9.05
CA ARG A 241 2.78 -1.44 -9.80
C ARG A 241 2.37 -2.72 -9.06
N ALA A 242 3.33 -3.45 -8.49
CA ALA A 242 3.03 -4.63 -7.67
C ALA A 242 2.17 -4.25 -6.45
N ALA A 243 2.49 -3.14 -5.79
CA ALA A 243 1.72 -2.63 -4.66
C ALA A 243 0.31 -2.18 -5.05
N ASP A 244 0.14 -1.55 -6.22
CA ASP A 244 -1.17 -1.13 -6.71
C ASP A 244 -2.04 -2.33 -7.05
N ILE A 245 -1.47 -3.37 -7.68
CA ILE A 245 -2.13 -4.65 -7.90
C ILE A 245 -2.59 -5.27 -6.58
N ILE A 246 -1.68 -5.39 -5.61
CA ILE A 246 -1.98 -6.01 -4.31
C ILE A 246 -3.02 -5.18 -3.55
N GLY A 247 -2.82 -3.87 -3.46
CA GLY A 247 -3.66 -2.93 -2.73
C GLY A 247 -5.07 -2.89 -3.29
N SER A 248 -5.23 -2.77 -4.61
CA SER A 248 -6.54 -2.77 -5.27
C SER A 248 -7.25 -4.12 -5.11
N TRP A 249 -6.56 -5.24 -5.28
CA TRP A 249 -7.16 -6.55 -5.10
C TRP A 249 -7.55 -6.83 -3.64
N ALA A 250 -6.82 -6.26 -2.68
CA ALA A 250 -7.09 -6.40 -1.25
C ALA A 250 -8.40 -5.75 -0.79
N GLN A 251 -8.85 -4.69 -1.46
CA GLN A 251 -10.00 -3.88 -1.04
C GLN A 251 -11.29 -4.69 -0.87
N GLN A 252 -11.46 -5.80 -1.61
CA GLN A 252 -12.64 -6.66 -1.52
C GLN A 252 -12.63 -7.62 -0.32
N TYR A 253 -11.47 -7.82 0.34
CA TYR A 253 -11.31 -8.80 1.42
C TYR A 253 -11.02 -8.16 2.77
N ILE A 254 -10.36 -7.01 2.80
CA ILE A 254 -10.05 -6.31 4.05
C ILE A 254 -11.33 -5.79 4.70
N VAL A 255 -11.40 -5.92 6.01
CA VAL A 255 -12.45 -5.33 6.84
C VAL A 255 -11.86 -4.06 7.47
N PRO A 256 -12.35 -2.85 7.13
CA PRO A 256 -11.76 -1.63 7.65
C PRO A 256 -11.74 -1.58 9.19
N GLU A 257 -10.55 -1.42 9.77
CA GLU A 257 -10.36 -1.23 11.23
C GLU A 257 -10.99 0.06 11.75
N PHE A 258 -11.15 1.03 10.84
CA PHE A 258 -11.81 2.28 11.10
C PHE A 258 -12.69 2.62 9.90
N THR A 259 -13.99 2.67 10.12
CA THR A 259 -14.93 3.23 9.15
C THR A 259 -15.23 4.66 9.57
N PRO A 260 -14.70 5.65 8.85
CA PRO A 260 -14.90 7.05 9.24
C PRO A 260 -16.37 7.45 9.03
N GLU A 261 -16.85 8.44 9.79
CA GLU A 261 -18.26 8.89 9.73
C GLU A 261 -18.72 9.14 8.29
N PRO A 262 -19.94 8.72 7.89
CA PRO A 262 -20.46 9.09 6.59
C PRO A 262 -20.51 10.61 6.45
N THR A 263 -19.99 11.12 5.35
CA THR A 263 -20.10 12.53 4.97
C THR A 263 -21.03 12.62 3.76
N GLY A 264 -22.11 13.38 3.88
CA GLY A 264 -22.97 13.72 2.74
C GLY A 264 -22.39 14.84 1.88
N ASP A 265 -23.17 15.31 0.91
CA ASP A 265 -22.76 16.40 0.01
C ASP A 265 -22.75 17.78 0.68
N SER A 266 -23.35 17.89 1.87
CA SER A 266 -23.42 19.12 2.67
C SER A 266 -22.41 19.16 3.82
N THR A 267 -21.43 18.25 3.85
CA THR A 267 -20.48 18.16 4.97
C THR A 267 -19.08 17.86 4.47
N ALA A 268 -18.11 18.63 4.96
CA ALA A 268 -16.69 18.37 4.78
C ALA A 268 -15.99 18.35 6.15
N ILE A 269 -15.18 17.33 6.42
CA ILE A 269 -14.42 17.19 7.66
C ILE A 269 -12.94 17.05 7.33
N SER A 270 -12.09 17.82 7.99
CA SER A 270 -10.63 17.75 7.83
C SER A 270 -9.97 17.05 9.03
N TYR A 271 -8.96 16.22 8.75
CA TYR A 271 -8.09 15.62 9.76
C TYR A 271 -6.62 15.78 9.36
N SER A 272 -5.76 16.14 10.31
CA SER A 272 -4.33 16.26 10.04
C SER A 272 -3.70 14.94 9.59
N ALA A 273 -2.98 15.01 8.48
CA ALA A 273 -2.25 13.91 7.88
C ALA A 273 -0.97 13.59 8.67
N ARG A 274 -0.80 12.30 9.01
CA ARG A 274 0.32 11.81 9.83
C ARG A 274 1.68 12.06 9.16
N GLY A 275 2.57 12.71 9.90
CA GLY A 275 3.95 12.93 9.47
C GLY A 275 4.09 14.13 8.51
N THR A 276 3.07 14.96 8.39
CA THR A 276 3.12 16.27 7.74
C THR A 276 2.94 17.36 8.80
N LYS A 277 3.37 18.59 8.51
CA LYS A 277 3.12 19.76 9.37
C LYS A 277 1.80 20.45 9.02
N TYR A 278 1.42 20.42 7.74
CA TYR A 278 0.28 21.16 7.18
C TYR A 278 -0.58 20.33 6.22
N GLY A 279 -0.33 19.03 6.13
CA GLY A 279 -1.13 18.15 5.29
C GLY A 279 -2.38 17.70 6.04
N ASP A 280 -3.47 17.54 5.31
CA ASP A 280 -4.73 17.04 5.82
C ASP A 280 -5.31 15.94 4.90
N VAL A 281 -6.25 15.19 5.44
CA VAL A 281 -7.19 14.35 4.68
C VAL A 281 -8.58 14.94 4.88
N VAL A 282 -9.13 15.52 3.82
CA VAL A 282 -10.48 16.10 3.80
C VAL A 282 -11.46 15.06 3.32
N ARG A 283 -12.58 14.90 4.03
CA ARG A 283 -13.64 13.96 3.69
C ARG A 283 -14.94 14.68 3.35
N THR A 284 -15.52 14.36 2.20
CA THR A 284 -16.83 14.89 1.74
C THR A 284 -17.44 13.92 0.72
N SER A 285 -18.78 13.81 0.65
CA SER A 285 -19.48 12.85 -0.24
C SER A 285 -18.95 11.41 -0.16
N ASN A 286 -18.51 10.99 1.04
CA ASN A 286 -17.87 9.72 1.35
C ASN A 286 -16.57 9.45 0.56
N ARG A 287 -15.91 10.51 0.08
CA ARG A 287 -14.61 10.48 -0.60
C ARG A 287 -13.56 11.15 0.28
N GLU A 288 -12.31 10.74 0.10
CA GLU A 288 -11.14 11.32 0.79
C GLU A 288 -10.30 12.09 -0.24
N ILE A 289 -9.85 13.28 0.16
CA ILE A 289 -8.96 14.12 -0.63
C ILE A 289 -7.76 14.49 0.23
N THR A 290 -6.57 14.08 -0.20
CA THR A 290 -5.32 14.49 0.46
C THR A 290 -4.97 15.91 0.07
N THR A 291 -4.64 16.73 1.07
CA THR A 291 -4.23 18.11 0.88
C THR A 291 -2.93 18.40 1.60
N ASP A 292 -2.20 19.41 1.13
CA ASP A 292 -1.00 19.95 1.80
C ASP A 292 -0.69 21.33 1.25
N ARG A 293 0.18 22.05 1.95
CA ARG A 293 0.80 23.25 1.40
C ARG A 293 1.85 22.88 0.35
N ALA A 294 2.07 23.79 -0.59
CA ALA A 294 3.20 23.70 -1.50
C ALA A 294 4.54 23.69 -0.73
N LYS A 295 5.58 23.09 -1.34
CA LYS A 295 6.90 22.96 -0.71
C LYS A 295 7.51 24.31 -0.31
N ASN A 296 7.39 25.30 -1.19
CA ASN A 296 7.83 26.68 -0.95
C ASN A 296 7.01 27.42 0.13
N ALA A 297 5.85 26.89 0.53
CA ALA A 297 5.00 27.40 1.60
C ALA A 297 5.10 26.55 2.89
N GLY A 298 6.16 25.75 3.03
CA GLY A 298 6.46 24.96 4.22
C GLY A 298 5.75 23.62 4.33
N GLY A 299 4.97 23.22 3.32
CA GLY A 299 4.40 21.88 3.22
C GLY A 299 5.35 20.87 2.58
N LYS A 300 4.91 19.64 2.43
CA LYS A 300 5.62 18.60 1.65
C LYS A 300 5.20 18.59 0.18
N GLY A 301 4.17 19.35 -0.19
CA GLY A 301 3.58 19.36 -1.54
C GLY A 301 2.88 18.04 -1.86
N GLN A 302 2.22 17.43 -0.87
CA GLN A 302 1.45 16.20 -1.05
C GLN A 302 -0.02 16.51 -1.35
N GLY A 303 -0.61 15.86 -2.35
CA GLY A 303 -2.01 16.09 -2.70
C GLY A 303 -2.27 17.49 -3.29
N VAL A 304 -3.49 18.00 -3.11
CA VAL A 304 -3.95 19.30 -3.65
C VAL A 304 -3.88 20.40 -2.59
N THR A 305 -3.51 21.63 -2.98
CA THR A 305 -3.50 22.77 -2.03
C THR A 305 -4.93 23.23 -1.72
N SER A 306 -5.14 23.91 -0.59
CA SER A 306 -6.45 24.50 -0.25
C SER A 306 -6.93 25.48 -1.32
N THR A 307 -6.04 26.33 -1.83
CA THR A 307 -6.33 27.21 -2.97
C THR A 307 -6.66 26.42 -4.23
N GLY A 308 -5.92 25.34 -4.51
CA GLY A 308 -6.19 24.44 -5.64
C GLY A 308 -7.57 23.79 -5.54
N LEU A 309 -8.00 23.38 -4.34
CA LEU A 309 -9.34 22.87 -4.09
C LEU A 309 -10.43 23.91 -4.35
N PHE A 310 -10.23 25.13 -3.86
CA PHE A 310 -11.16 26.23 -4.10
C PHE A 310 -11.30 26.55 -5.60
N MET A 311 -10.18 26.66 -6.32
CA MET A 311 -10.18 26.86 -7.78
C MET A 311 -10.84 25.69 -8.52
N SER A 312 -10.65 24.47 -8.05
CA SER A 312 -11.30 23.27 -8.62
C SER A 312 -12.82 23.33 -8.45
N ALA A 313 -13.30 23.79 -7.29
CA ALA A 313 -14.73 23.97 -7.03
C ALA A 313 -15.34 25.06 -7.95
N LEU A 314 -14.65 26.19 -8.12
CA LEU A 314 -15.04 27.25 -9.06
C LEU A 314 -15.13 26.74 -10.50
N ALA A 315 -14.11 26.02 -10.97
CA ALA A 315 -14.06 25.50 -12.33
C ALA A 315 -15.17 24.47 -12.57
N ALA A 316 -15.36 23.54 -11.64
CA ALA A 316 -16.37 22.48 -11.73
C ALA A 316 -17.80 23.06 -11.70
N SER A 317 -18.11 23.94 -10.76
CA SER A 317 -19.46 24.53 -10.63
C SER A 317 -19.82 25.37 -11.85
N CYS A 318 -18.86 26.16 -12.37
CA CYS A 318 -19.04 26.93 -13.60
C CYS A 318 -19.32 26.04 -14.81
N SER A 319 -18.51 24.99 -15.01
CA SER A 319 -18.71 24.03 -16.11
C SER A 319 -20.07 23.33 -16.03
N GLN A 320 -20.49 22.91 -14.83
CA GLN A 320 -21.80 22.30 -14.60
C GLN A 320 -22.95 23.27 -14.89
N ALA A 321 -22.85 24.52 -14.46
CA ALA A 321 -23.86 25.54 -14.73
C ALA A 321 -24.00 25.84 -16.24
N ILE A 322 -22.88 25.94 -16.96
CA ILE A 322 -22.86 26.09 -18.42
C ILE A 322 -23.55 24.90 -19.09
N ARG A 323 -23.16 23.67 -18.74
CA ARG A 323 -23.76 22.45 -19.32
C ARG A 323 -25.25 22.34 -19.04
N SER A 324 -25.69 22.75 -17.86
CA SER A 324 -27.11 22.80 -17.49
C SER A 324 -27.89 23.81 -18.35
N ALA A 325 -27.35 25.01 -18.52
CA ALA A 325 -27.96 26.06 -19.34
C ALA A 325 -27.94 25.75 -20.85
N ALA A 326 -26.99 24.94 -21.31
CA ALA A 326 -26.84 24.57 -22.72
C ALA A 326 -27.88 23.56 -23.24
N LYS A 327 -28.89 23.18 -22.44
CA LYS A 327 -29.91 22.21 -22.85
C LYS A 327 -30.65 22.70 -24.09
N GLY A 328 -30.51 21.96 -25.20
CA GLY A 328 -31.09 22.31 -26.49
C GLY A 328 -30.21 23.20 -27.39
N MET A 329 -28.99 23.54 -26.94
CA MET A 329 -27.97 24.23 -27.74
C MET A 329 -26.97 23.22 -28.32
N LYS A 330 -26.27 23.58 -29.40
CA LYS A 330 -25.20 22.76 -29.99
C LYS A 330 -23.85 23.00 -29.30
N LEU A 331 -23.78 22.68 -28.01
CA LEU A 331 -22.53 22.69 -27.24
C LEU A 331 -21.97 21.27 -27.16
N ASP A 332 -20.77 21.06 -27.70
CA ASP A 332 -20.08 19.76 -27.69
C ASP A 332 -19.24 19.57 -26.43
N ASP A 333 -18.51 20.62 -26.02
CA ASP A 333 -17.71 20.58 -24.80
C ASP A 333 -17.49 21.98 -24.21
N VAL A 334 -17.09 22.03 -22.94
CA VAL A 334 -16.68 23.25 -22.23
C VAL A 334 -15.43 22.99 -21.41
N ARG A 335 -14.42 23.85 -21.60
CA ARG A 335 -13.24 23.92 -20.75
C ARG A 335 -13.32 25.18 -19.89
N VAL A 336 -13.16 25.01 -18.58
CA VAL A 336 -13.05 26.11 -17.62
C VAL A 336 -11.69 26.02 -16.94
N GLU A 337 -10.91 27.07 -17.07
CA GLU A 337 -9.60 27.22 -16.43
C GLU A 337 -9.67 28.35 -15.42
N VAL A 338 -9.18 28.10 -14.20
CA VAL A 338 -9.16 29.10 -13.12
C VAL A 338 -7.72 29.24 -12.64
N THR A 339 -7.21 30.47 -12.66
CA THR A 339 -5.87 30.82 -12.17
C THR A 339 -5.99 31.67 -10.91
N HIS A 340 -5.09 31.45 -9.96
CA HIS A 340 -4.87 32.35 -8.83
C HIS A 340 -3.78 33.33 -9.24
N ASP A 341 -4.12 34.61 -9.31
CA ASP A 341 -3.19 35.64 -9.77
C ASP A 341 -2.39 36.16 -8.57
N VAL A 342 -2.96 37.10 -7.81
CA VAL A 342 -2.39 37.66 -6.58
C VAL A 342 -3.48 37.87 -5.53
N ASP A 343 -3.12 37.71 -4.25
CA ASP A 343 -4.00 37.91 -3.10
C ASP A 343 -5.33 37.16 -3.20
N THR A 344 -6.45 37.89 -3.34
CA THR A 344 -7.81 37.34 -3.46
C THR A 344 -8.32 37.33 -4.90
N THR A 345 -7.45 37.60 -5.88
CA THR A 345 -7.82 37.71 -7.30
C THR A 345 -7.66 36.38 -8.01
N PHE A 346 -8.73 35.95 -8.68
CA PHE A 346 -8.76 34.75 -9.51
C PHE A 346 -9.29 35.09 -10.90
N THR A 347 -8.64 34.57 -11.94
CA THR A 347 -9.10 34.73 -13.32
C THR A 347 -9.70 33.42 -13.82
N ARG A 348 -10.87 33.51 -14.43
CA ARG A 348 -11.56 32.37 -15.06
C ARG A 348 -11.60 32.54 -16.57
N HIS A 349 -11.05 31.57 -17.30
CA HIS A 349 -11.12 31.49 -18.76
C HIS A 349 -12.05 30.34 -19.17
N ILE A 350 -13.05 30.65 -20.01
CA ILE A 350 -14.04 29.67 -20.48
C ILE A 350 -13.85 29.50 -21.99
N THR A 351 -13.75 28.26 -22.44
CA THR A 351 -13.74 27.89 -23.85
C THR A 351 -14.93 26.99 -24.13
N LEU A 352 -15.82 27.43 -25.02
CA LEU A 352 -16.99 26.69 -25.49
C LEU A 352 -16.66 26.07 -26.84
N TYR A 353 -16.89 24.77 -26.99
CA TYR A 353 -16.71 24.05 -28.25
C TYR A 353 -18.09 23.68 -28.78
N GLY A 354 -18.46 24.20 -29.96
CA GLY A 354 -19.73 23.89 -30.61
C GLY A 354 -20.24 25.01 -31.53
N ASP A 355 -21.34 24.73 -32.23
CA ASP A 355 -22.02 25.66 -33.15
C ASP A 355 -23.01 26.55 -32.38
N LEU A 356 -22.51 27.61 -31.75
CA LEU A 356 -23.31 28.50 -30.92
C LEU A 356 -23.50 29.87 -31.55
N THR A 357 -24.68 30.46 -31.36
CA THR A 357 -24.90 31.88 -31.68
C THR A 357 -24.30 32.77 -30.60
N ASP A 358 -24.05 34.04 -30.92
CA ASP A 358 -23.54 35.02 -29.93
C ASP A 358 -24.46 35.14 -28.71
N GLU A 359 -25.78 35.08 -28.92
CA GLU A 359 -26.78 35.11 -27.83
C GLU A 359 -26.62 33.89 -26.91
N GLN A 360 -26.48 32.69 -27.48
CA GLN A 360 -26.23 31.47 -26.72
C GLN A 360 -24.90 31.57 -25.96
N VAL A 361 -23.84 32.09 -26.58
CA VAL A 361 -22.55 32.32 -25.90
C VAL A 361 -22.71 33.25 -24.70
N GLN A 362 -23.47 34.33 -24.82
CA GLN A 362 -23.73 35.22 -23.67
C GLN A 362 -24.57 34.55 -22.59
N THR A 363 -25.61 33.79 -22.96
CA THR A 363 -26.41 33.01 -22.00
C THR A 363 -25.53 32.04 -21.21
N LEU A 364 -24.66 31.29 -21.90
CA LEU A 364 -23.75 30.34 -21.25
C LEU A 364 -22.71 31.04 -20.38
N ARG A 365 -22.15 32.16 -20.84
CA ARG A 365 -21.24 32.98 -20.03
C ARG A 365 -21.90 33.47 -18.74
N ALA A 366 -23.14 33.96 -18.83
CA ALA A 366 -23.91 34.43 -17.67
C ALA A 366 -24.21 33.28 -16.71
N ALA A 367 -24.61 32.11 -17.22
CA ALA A 367 -24.83 30.91 -16.40
C ALA A 367 -23.54 30.48 -15.67
N GLY A 368 -22.40 30.51 -16.36
CA GLY A 368 -21.10 30.22 -15.75
C GLY A 368 -20.70 31.22 -14.65
N ALA A 369 -21.08 32.49 -14.78
CA ALA A 369 -20.82 33.52 -13.78
C ALA A 369 -21.75 33.46 -12.55
N ALA A 370 -22.92 32.86 -12.71
CA ALA A 370 -23.91 32.65 -11.65
C ALA A 370 -23.93 31.19 -11.16
N SER A 371 -22.77 30.52 -11.17
CA SER A 371 -22.68 29.14 -10.67
C SER A 371 -22.95 29.07 -9.16
N THR A 372 -23.26 27.88 -8.65
CA THR A 372 -23.56 27.68 -7.22
C THR A 372 -22.41 28.15 -6.32
N VAL A 373 -21.17 27.84 -6.69
CA VAL A 373 -19.98 28.25 -5.90
C VAL A 373 -19.76 29.77 -5.99
N ASP A 374 -19.97 30.39 -7.16
CA ASP A 374 -19.93 31.86 -7.28
C ASP A 374 -20.97 32.51 -6.35
N GLY A 375 -22.17 31.91 -6.23
CA GLY A 375 -23.20 32.35 -5.29
C GLY A 375 -22.78 32.29 -3.82
N TYR A 376 -22.08 31.23 -3.40
CA TYR A 376 -21.54 31.12 -2.04
C TYR A 376 -20.46 32.17 -1.75
N ILE A 377 -19.66 32.55 -2.74
CA ILE A 377 -18.63 33.59 -2.56
C ILE A 377 -19.28 34.96 -2.39
N ALA A 378 -20.33 35.25 -3.15
CA ALA A 378 -21.00 36.55 -3.11
C ALA A 378 -21.84 36.77 -1.84
N ALA A 379 -22.40 35.72 -1.26
CA ALA A 379 -23.42 35.82 -0.21
C ALA A 379 -23.22 34.88 1.00
N GLY A 380 -22.12 34.14 1.05
CA GLY A 380 -21.86 33.17 2.12
C GLY A 380 -21.58 33.84 3.47
N ASP A 381 -22.12 33.25 4.53
CA ASP A 381 -21.81 33.59 5.92
C ASP A 381 -21.16 32.39 6.62
N ILE A 382 -20.09 32.62 7.39
CA ILE A 382 -19.34 31.57 8.07
C ILE A 382 -19.33 31.84 9.57
N THR A 383 -20.18 31.14 10.30
CA THR A 383 -20.13 31.11 11.76
C THR A 383 -19.02 30.18 12.23
N THR A 384 -18.08 30.70 13.02
CA THR A 384 -16.97 29.92 13.58
C THR A 384 -17.19 29.67 15.07
N THR A 385 -17.23 28.40 15.46
CA THR A 385 -17.19 27.95 16.86
C THR A 385 -15.90 27.17 17.11
N VAL A 386 -15.33 27.32 18.32
CA VAL A 386 -14.07 26.65 18.69
C VAL A 386 -14.26 25.94 20.02
N ASP A 387 -14.18 24.61 19.98
CA ASP A 387 -14.18 23.75 21.16
C ASP A 387 -12.79 23.16 21.40
N THR A 388 -12.47 22.81 22.66
CA THR A 388 -11.20 22.15 23.01
C THR A 388 -11.46 20.72 23.49
N ALA A 389 -10.61 19.78 23.07
CA ALA A 389 -10.68 18.38 23.47
C ALA A 389 -9.28 17.76 23.58
N THR A 390 -9.11 16.78 24.47
CA THR A 390 -7.86 16.04 24.67
C THR A 390 -7.69 14.90 23.66
N VAL A 391 -6.47 14.37 23.54
CA VAL A 391 -6.17 13.21 22.68
C VAL A 391 -6.88 11.96 23.20
N GLU A 392 -7.03 11.83 24.52
CA GLU A 392 -7.77 10.75 25.16
C GLU A 392 -9.25 10.81 24.79
N GLN A 393 -9.88 11.99 24.83
CA GLN A 393 -11.27 12.19 24.40
C GLN A 393 -11.48 11.81 22.93
N ARG A 394 -10.50 12.14 22.06
CA ARG A 394 -10.53 11.69 20.66
C ARG A 394 -10.46 10.16 20.54
N ARG A 395 -9.54 9.51 21.26
CA ARG A 395 -9.38 8.05 21.23
C ARG A 395 -10.63 7.34 21.73
N GLU A 396 -11.26 7.86 22.77
CA GLU A 396 -12.49 7.29 23.32
C GLU A 396 -13.66 7.40 22.34
N ARG A 397 -13.82 8.56 21.70
CA ARG A 397 -14.80 8.74 20.62
C ARG A 397 -14.57 7.78 19.45
N ASP A 398 -13.31 7.58 19.06
CA ASP A 398 -12.95 6.71 17.95
C ASP A 398 -13.11 5.20 18.32
N LYS A 399 -13.17 4.83 19.61
CA LYS A 399 -13.41 3.45 20.09
C LYS A 399 -14.89 3.10 20.27
N GLN A 400 -15.73 4.09 20.57
CA GLN A 400 -17.18 3.88 20.79
C GLN A 400 -17.97 3.68 19.50
N ARG A 401 -17.28 3.56 18.36
CA ARG A 401 -17.81 3.49 16.99
C ARG A 401 -17.09 2.39 16.25
#